data_AF-R1GF56-F1
#
_entry.id   AF-R1GF56-F1
#
_cell.length_a   1.000
_cell.length_b   1.000
_cell.length_c   1.000
_cell.angle_alpha   90.00
_cell.angle_beta   90.00
_cell.angle_gamma   90.00
#
_symmetry.space_group_name_H-M   'P 1'
#
loop_
_entity.id
_entity.type
_entity.pdbx_description
1 polymer ?
#
loop_
_entity_poly.entity_id
_entity_poly.type
_entity_poly.pdbx_seq_one_letter_code
_entity_poly.pdbx_strand_id
1 'polypeptide(L)'
;MFNPGNLRWSLASHDLAFPNRILSTFFSLGQTLPCHRLAHSPHGGLFQPTITQAIRLLSRAPFAPPPRRQRSGQSTDPDDIPDPFTSAALTYTTTGRDAFPAPAAYLSRRHAWVHIFPEGKVHQKEDRTMRYFKWGVARLILESEPCPDVVPIWVEGPEQIMHEAREFPRFLPRPGKTVNVTEEVLKVRRSRGLPDEDPKAGLVETWALEGGKQEGKMDDESWVKDT
;
A
#
# COMPACT_ATOMS: atom_id res chain seq x y z
N MET A 1 5.31 10.63 -14.17
CA MET A 1 3.99 10.20 -13.62
C MET A 1 4.03 8.80 -13.03
N PHE A 2 4.68 7.82 -13.68
CA PHE A 2 4.88 6.47 -13.13
C PHE A 2 6.26 6.31 -12.51
N ASN A 3 6.60 7.11 -11.48
CA ASN A 3 7.75 6.73 -10.65
C ASN A 3 7.23 5.69 -9.64
N PRO A 4 7.55 4.40 -9.80
CA PRO A 4 7.08 3.37 -8.88
C PRO A 4 7.57 3.59 -7.44
N GLY A 5 8.61 4.40 -7.23
CA GLY A 5 9.06 4.82 -5.90
C GLY A 5 8.12 5.81 -5.18
N ASN A 6 7.29 6.54 -5.93
CA ASN A 6 6.33 7.53 -5.37
C ASN A 6 4.89 7.00 -5.31
N LEU A 7 4.64 5.80 -5.85
CA LEU A 7 3.33 5.18 -5.80
C LEU A 7 3.09 4.57 -4.41
N ARG A 8 1.84 4.67 -3.95
CA ARG A 8 1.42 4.17 -2.64
C ARG A 8 1.10 2.69 -2.75
N TRP A 9 1.63 1.90 -1.83
CA TRP A 9 1.22 0.52 -1.66
C TRP A 9 -0.15 0.44 -1.00
N SER A 10 -0.94 -0.55 -1.38
CA SER A 10 -2.26 -0.78 -0.78
C SER A 10 -2.43 -2.24 -0.39
N LEU A 11 -3.39 -2.51 0.50
CA LEU A 11 -3.81 -3.86 0.86
C LEU A 11 -5.20 -4.12 0.26
N ALA A 12 -5.40 -5.26 -0.39
CA ALA A 12 -6.71 -5.66 -0.89
C ALA A 12 -7.03 -7.10 -0.54
N SER A 13 -8.33 -7.42 -0.51
CA SER A 13 -8.79 -8.77 -0.16
C SER A 13 -8.38 -9.78 -1.22
N HIS A 14 -7.75 -10.88 -0.80
CA HIS A 14 -7.29 -11.94 -1.70
C HIS A 14 -8.43 -12.51 -2.55
N ASP A 15 -9.58 -12.81 -1.94
CA ASP A 15 -10.74 -13.40 -2.62
C ASP A 15 -11.44 -12.47 -3.63
N LEU A 16 -11.25 -11.15 -3.53
CA LEU A 16 -11.87 -10.17 -4.43
C LEU A 16 -10.89 -9.65 -5.49
N ALA A 17 -9.66 -9.32 -5.09
CA ALA A 17 -8.66 -8.73 -5.98
C ALA A 17 -7.73 -9.78 -6.62
N PHE A 18 -7.60 -10.97 -6.03
CA PHE A 18 -6.69 -12.03 -6.50
C PHE A 18 -7.39 -13.36 -6.82
N PRO A 19 -8.61 -13.39 -7.41
CA PRO A 19 -9.33 -14.64 -7.66
C PRO A 19 -8.75 -15.44 -8.84
N ASN A 20 -8.02 -14.79 -9.76
CA ASN A 20 -7.44 -15.42 -10.94
C ASN A 20 -6.15 -14.70 -11.37
N ARG A 21 -5.34 -15.34 -12.23
CA ARG A 21 -4.02 -14.83 -12.63
C ARG A 21 -4.05 -13.44 -13.28
N ILE A 22 -5.09 -13.10 -14.03
CA ILE A 22 -5.19 -11.81 -14.74
C ILE A 22 -5.38 -10.69 -13.72
N LEU A 23 -6.38 -10.82 -12.84
CA LEU A 23 -6.63 -9.85 -11.78
C LEU A 23 -5.47 -9.79 -10.78
N SER A 24 -4.92 -10.95 -10.39
CA SER A 24 -3.76 -11.00 -9.50
C SER A 24 -2.56 -10.24 -10.08
N THR A 25 -2.31 -10.37 -11.38
CA THR A 25 -1.23 -9.63 -12.07
C THR A 25 -1.54 -8.14 -12.08
N PHE A 26 -2.77 -7.74 -12.44
CA PHE A 26 -3.19 -6.35 -12.46
C PHE A 26 -2.97 -5.67 -11.09
N PHE A 27 -3.48 -6.26 -10.01
CA PHE A 27 -3.35 -5.71 -8.67
C PHE A 27 -1.91 -5.74 -8.16
N SER A 28 -1.14 -6.80 -8.47
CA SER A 28 0.28 -6.86 -8.09
C SER A 28 1.11 -5.77 -8.79
N LEU A 29 0.85 -5.50 -10.07
CA LEU A 29 1.50 -4.41 -10.81
C LEU A 29 1.05 -3.03 -10.30
N GLY A 30 -0.21 -2.91 -9.89
CA GLY A 30 -0.77 -1.73 -9.21
C GLY A 30 -0.36 -1.58 -7.74
N GLN A 31 0.72 -2.25 -7.30
CA GLN A 31 1.26 -2.15 -5.94
C GLN A 31 0.27 -2.50 -4.82
N THR A 32 -0.59 -3.47 -5.09
CA THR A 32 -1.55 -3.97 -4.13
C THR A 32 -1.09 -5.32 -3.59
N LEU A 33 -1.04 -5.45 -2.27
CA LEU A 33 -0.70 -6.68 -1.60
C LEU A 33 -1.96 -7.49 -1.22
N PRO A 34 -1.93 -8.82 -1.41
CA PRO A 34 -3.06 -9.71 -1.13
C PRO A 34 -3.23 -10.02 0.36
N CYS A 35 -4.35 -9.63 0.96
CA CYS A 35 -4.70 -9.92 2.35
C CYS A 35 -5.83 -10.95 2.45
N HIS A 36 -5.61 -12.01 3.22
CA HIS A 36 -6.63 -13.01 3.53
C HIS A 36 -7.53 -12.54 4.69
N ARG A 37 -8.83 -12.79 4.53
CA ARG A 37 -9.85 -12.54 5.56
C ARG A 37 -10.24 -13.87 6.20
N LEU A 38 -10.29 -13.92 7.53
CA LEU A 38 -10.63 -15.13 8.29
C LEU A 38 -11.99 -15.74 7.90
N ALA A 39 -12.94 -14.91 7.46
CA ALA A 39 -14.25 -15.39 7.01
C ALA A 39 -14.21 -16.21 5.71
N HIS A 40 -13.14 -16.08 4.91
CA HIS A 40 -13.03 -16.69 3.58
C HIS A 40 -11.81 -17.61 3.42
N SER A 41 -10.83 -17.53 4.31
CA SER A 41 -9.58 -18.28 4.20
C SER A 41 -9.00 -18.59 5.59
N PRO A 42 -8.51 -19.83 5.82
CA PRO A 42 -7.83 -20.19 7.05
C PRO A 42 -6.48 -19.49 7.20
N HIS A 43 -5.92 -18.94 6.11
CA HIS A 43 -4.68 -18.17 6.11
C HIS A 43 -4.88 -16.69 6.47
N GLY A 44 -6.12 -16.28 6.77
CA GLY A 44 -6.41 -14.96 7.27
C GLY A 44 -5.89 -14.73 8.68
N GLY A 45 -5.98 -13.47 9.12
CA GLY A 45 -5.69 -13.10 10.51
C GLY A 45 -4.52 -12.14 10.64
N LEU A 46 -4.10 -11.97 11.89
CA LEU A 46 -3.17 -10.92 12.30
C LEU A 46 -1.75 -11.16 11.77
N PHE A 47 -1.30 -12.42 11.78
CA PHE A 47 0.08 -12.83 11.49
C PHE A 47 0.29 -13.31 10.05
N GLN A 48 -0.62 -12.98 9.15
CA GLN A 48 -0.47 -13.34 7.74
C GLN A 48 0.79 -12.70 7.13
N PRO A 49 1.51 -13.39 6.22
CA PRO A 49 2.76 -12.92 5.64
C PRO A 49 2.67 -11.52 5.00
N THR A 50 1.51 -11.18 4.45
CA THR A 50 1.25 -9.89 3.81
C THR A 50 1.38 -8.70 4.77
N ILE A 51 0.97 -8.84 6.03
CA ILE A 51 1.13 -7.76 7.02
C ILE A 51 2.61 -7.55 7.31
N THR A 52 3.39 -8.64 7.40
CA THR A 52 4.84 -8.54 7.55
C THR A 52 5.50 -7.85 6.36
N GLN A 53 5.05 -8.12 5.12
CA GLN A 53 5.54 -7.40 3.94
C GLN A 53 5.20 -5.91 3.99
N ALA A 54 4.00 -5.54 4.42
CA ALA A 54 3.60 -4.14 4.59
C ALA A 54 4.42 -3.42 5.66
N ILE A 55 4.70 -4.06 6.79
CA ILE A 55 5.62 -3.54 7.83
C ILE A 55 7.01 -3.30 7.22
N ARG A 56 7.53 -4.26 6.44
CA ARG A 56 8.85 -4.10 5.81
C ARG A 56 8.90 -2.97 4.77
N LEU A 57 7.78 -2.67 4.12
CA LEU A 57 7.66 -1.52 3.23
C LEU A 57 7.69 -0.19 4.01
N LEU A 58 7.05 -0.13 5.17
CA LEU A 58 7.03 1.06 6.03
C LEU A 58 8.38 1.31 6.70
N SER A 59 9.08 0.27 7.14
CA SER A 59 10.34 0.39 7.86
C SER A 59 11.51 0.86 6.99
N ARG A 60 12.43 1.62 7.61
CA ARG A 60 13.63 2.21 6.96
C ARG A 60 14.82 1.24 6.83
N ALA A 61 14.84 0.15 7.60
CA ALA A 61 15.94 -0.83 7.69
C ALA A 61 17.26 -0.25 8.31
N PRO A 62 18.24 -1.08 8.74
CA PRO A 62 18.43 -2.50 8.43
C PRO A 62 17.70 -3.42 9.43
N PHE A 63 16.95 -4.41 8.94
CA PHE A 63 16.60 -5.56 9.77
C PHE A 63 17.90 -6.27 10.10
N ALA A 64 18.24 -6.38 11.39
CA ALA A 64 19.46 -7.06 11.79
C ALA A 64 19.48 -8.48 11.19
N PRO A 65 20.54 -8.88 10.45
CA PRO A 65 20.66 -10.27 10.07
C PRO A 65 20.73 -11.12 11.34
N PRO A 66 20.15 -12.33 11.39
CA PRO A 66 20.30 -13.19 12.54
C PRO A 66 21.80 -13.47 12.73
N PRO A 67 22.24 -13.77 13.96
CA PRO A 67 23.60 -14.25 14.17
C PRO A 67 23.86 -15.40 13.20
N ARG A 68 24.97 -15.35 12.45
CA ARG A 68 25.40 -16.43 11.56
C ARG A 68 25.43 -17.73 12.36
N ARG A 69 24.39 -18.57 12.26
CA ARG A 69 24.54 -19.99 12.58
C ARG A 69 25.60 -20.50 11.61
N GLN A 70 26.72 -20.98 12.15
CA GLN A 70 27.70 -21.71 11.37
C GLN A 70 26.93 -22.79 10.61
N ARG A 71 26.96 -22.76 9.28
CA ARG A 71 26.37 -23.80 8.44
C ARG A 71 27.15 -25.09 8.67
N SER A 72 26.73 -25.89 9.63
CA SER A 72 26.97 -27.32 9.62
C SER A 72 25.87 -27.96 8.79
N GLY A 73 26.14 -28.16 7.50
CA GLY A 73 25.26 -28.92 6.60
C GLY A 73 24.16 -28.08 5.94
N GLN A 74 23.98 -28.28 4.63
CA GLN A 74 22.75 -27.93 3.93
C GLN A 74 21.63 -28.84 4.45
N SER A 75 20.83 -28.37 5.42
CA SER A 75 19.52 -28.95 5.66
C SER A 75 18.58 -28.41 4.59
N THR A 76 18.21 -29.25 3.62
CA THR A 76 17.04 -29.06 2.77
C THR A 76 15.81 -29.55 3.54
N ASP A 77 15.52 -28.96 4.70
CA ASP A 77 14.27 -29.26 5.38
C ASP A 77 13.14 -28.46 4.71
N PRO A 78 12.09 -29.11 4.19
CA PRO A 78 10.97 -28.43 3.55
C PRO A 78 10.15 -27.55 4.52
N ASP A 79 10.44 -27.62 5.82
CA ASP A 79 9.82 -26.84 6.89
C ASP A 79 10.65 -25.65 7.39
N ASP A 80 11.83 -25.37 6.79
CA ASP A 80 12.58 -24.13 7.08
C ASP A 80 11.85 -22.93 6.45
N ILE A 81 10.83 -22.42 7.16
CA ILE A 81 10.15 -21.18 6.81
C ILE A 81 11.20 -20.06 6.83
N PRO A 82 11.56 -19.45 5.69
CA PRO A 82 12.54 -18.38 5.68
C PRO A 82 12.06 -17.25 6.58
N ASP A 83 12.90 -16.79 7.51
CA ASP A 83 12.55 -15.68 8.42
C ASP A 83 12.01 -14.51 7.58
N PRO A 84 10.74 -14.10 7.80
CA PRO A 84 10.09 -13.10 6.96
C PRO A 84 10.72 -11.72 7.10
N PHE A 85 11.55 -11.45 8.12
CA PHE A 85 12.24 -10.18 8.30
C PHE A 85 13.62 -10.13 7.65
N THR A 86 14.35 -11.24 7.62
CA THR A 86 15.72 -11.28 7.06
C THR A 86 15.80 -11.85 5.63
N SER A 87 14.83 -12.66 5.20
CA SER A 87 14.90 -13.28 3.88
C SER A 87 14.86 -12.22 2.77
N ALA A 88 15.87 -12.27 1.90
CA ALA A 88 15.98 -11.48 0.66
C ALA A 88 15.20 -12.12 -0.51
N ALA A 89 14.26 -13.02 -0.21
CA ALA A 89 13.42 -13.64 -1.22
C ALA A 89 12.67 -12.56 -2.02
N LEU A 90 12.74 -12.67 -3.35
CA LEU A 90 12.06 -11.76 -4.28
C LEU A 90 10.55 -12.02 -4.35
N THR A 91 10.09 -13.12 -3.76
CA THR A 91 8.69 -13.51 -3.65
C THR A 91 8.39 -14.01 -2.24
N TYR A 92 7.12 -13.96 -1.87
CA TYR A 92 6.61 -14.55 -0.64
C TYR A 92 5.31 -15.31 -0.93
N THR A 93 4.98 -16.24 -0.06
CA THR A 93 3.75 -17.02 -0.12
C THR A 93 2.77 -16.55 0.95
N THR A 94 1.48 -16.55 0.63
CA THR A 94 0.39 -16.29 1.59
C THR A 94 -0.31 -17.56 2.06
N THR A 95 -0.21 -18.65 1.30
CA THR A 95 -0.88 -19.93 1.60
C THR A 95 0.07 -21.13 1.66
N GLY A 96 1.35 -20.93 1.40
CA GLY A 96 2.36 -21.99 1.21
C GLY A 96 2.43 -22.55 -0.20
N ARG A 97 1.46 -22.23 -1.08
CA ARG A 97 1.37 -22.75 -2.45
C ARG A 97 1.41 -21.68 -3.53
N ASP A 98 1.04 -20.45 -3.17
CA ASP A 98 1.07 -19.29 -4.05
C ASP A 98 2.41 -18.55 -3.97
N ALA A 99 2.65 -17.68 -4.95
CA ALA A 99 3.83 -16.83 -4.98
C ALA A 99 3.43 -15.41 -5.42
N PHE A 100 3.72 -14.43 -4.57
CA PHE A 100 3.53 -13.01 -4.84
C PHE A 100 4.88 -12.28 -4.78
N PRO A 101 5.08 -11.20 -5.56
CA PRO A 101 6.29 -10.39 -5.45
C PRO A 101 6.48 -9.85 -4.02
N ALA A 102 7.69 -9.93 -3.48
CA ALA A 102 8.05 -9.35 -2.18
C ALA A 102 8.71 -7.98 -2.41
N PRO A 103 7.95 -6.88 -2.47
CA PRO A 103 8.50 -5.58 -2.85
C PRO A 103 9.52 -5.03 -1.86
N ALA A 104 9.44 -5.41 -0.58
CA ALA A 104 10.39 -4.99 0.44
C ALA A 104 11.79 -5.63 0.30
N ALA A 105 11.94 -6.61 -0.61
CA ALA A 105 13.25 -7.12 -1.01
C ALA A 105 14.09 -6.02 -1.72
N TYR A 106 13.44 -5.07 -2.39
CA TYR A 106 14.09 -3.95 -3.06
C TYR A 106 14.28 -2.79 -2.07
N LEU A 107 15.54 -2.40 -1.80
CA LEU A 107 15.85 -1.28 -0.90
C LEU A 107 15.20 0.03 -1.37
N SER A 108 15.08 0.23 -2.68
CA SER A 108 14.43 1.41 -3.28
C SER A 108 12.92 1.51 -3.02
N ARG A 109 12.30 0.45 -2.50
CA ARG A 109 10.86 0.38 -2.19
C ARG A 109 10.57 0.37 -0.69
N ARG A 110 11.59 0.53 0.16
CA ARG A 110 11.43 0.67 1.60
C ARG A 110 11.17 2.12 1.97
N HIS A 111 10.67 2.34 3.19
CA HIS A 111 10.20 3.64 3.63
C HIS A 111 9.10 4.21 2.70
N ALA A 112 8.27 3.31 2.19
CA ALA A 112 7.21 3.60 1.25
C ALA A 112 5.93 4.05 1.96
N TRP A 113 5.00 4.60 1.19
CA TRP A 113 3.68 4.97 1.69
C TRP A 113 2.74 3.79 1.54
N VAL A 114 2.07 3.42 2.63
CA VAL A 114 1.06 2.36 2.63
C VAL A 114 -0.31 2.98 2.94
N HIS A 115 -1.25 2.82 2.02
CA HIS A 115 -2.64 3.24 2.18
C HIS A 115 -3.49 2.02 2.58
N ILE A 116 -4.31 2.19 3.62
CA ILE A 116 -5.19 1.13 4.12
C ILE A 116 -6.59 1.66 4.38
N PHE A 117 -7.59 0.79 4.19
CA PHE A 117 -8.92 0.96 4.74
C PHE A 117 -9.02 0.16 6.04
N PRO A 118 -8.88 0.78 7.22
CA PRO A 118 -8.60 0.09 8.47
C PRO A 118 -9.74 -0.81 8.96
N GLU A 119 -10.98 -0.58 8.50
CA GLU A 119 -12.14 -1.43 8.80
C GLU A 119 -12.12 -2.78 8.07
N GLY A 120 -11.33 -2.89 6.99
CA GLY A 120 -11.19 -4.11 6.19
C GLY A 120 -12.46 -4.56 5.45
N LYS A 121 -13.47 -3.70 5.36
CA LYS A 121 -14.70 -3.88 4.59
C LYS A 121 -15.26 -2.50 4.22
N VAL A 122 -16.00 -2.43 3.11
CA VAL A 122 -16.93 -1.32 2.86
C VAL A 122 -17.94 -1.26 4.00
N HIS A 123 -18.12 -0.08 4.58
CA HIS A 123 -19.08 0.19 5.63
C HIS A 123 -19.85 1.47 5.27
N GLN A 124 -21.07 1.29 4.79
CA GLN A 124 -21.96 2.39 4.40
C GLN A 124 -23.15 2.39 5.37
N LYS A 125 -23.09 3.21 6.41
CA LYS A 125 -24.20 3.45 7.34
C LYS A 125 -24.73 4.87 7.19
N GLU A 126 -26.04 5.02 7.37
CA GLU A 126 -26.71 6.34 7.32
C GLU A 126 -26.23 7.28 8.43
N ASP A 127 -25.90 6.73 9.61
CA ASP A 127 -25.36 7.48 10.75
C ASP A 127 -23.89 7.91 10.58
N ARG A 128 -23.23 7.52 9.47
CA ARG A 128 -21.82 7.78 9.15
C ARG A 128 -20.84 7.39 10.26
N THR A 129 -21.21 6.43 11.10
CA THR A 129 -20.34 5.94 12.16
C THR A 129 -19.25 5.04 11.60
N MET A 130 -18.04 5.17 12.13
CA MET A 130 -16.94 4.25 11.81
C MET A 130 -17.12 2.91 12.50
N ARG A 131 -16.69 1.85 11.82
CA ARG A 131 -16.50 0.56 12.46
C ARG A 131 -15.16 0.54 13.22
N TYR A 132 -15.04 -0.42 14.13
CA TYR A 132 -13.74 -0.75 14.72
C TYR A 132 -12.68 -1.07 13.64
N PHE A 133 -11.45 -0.63 13.91
CA PHE A 133 -10.31 -0.93 13.05
C PHE A 133 -9.78 -2.34 13.32
N LYS A 134 -9.25 -2.98 12.27
CA LYS A 134 -8.68 -4.32 12.38
C LYS A 134 -7.36 -4.27 13.13
N TRP A 135 -7.12 -5.26 13.99
CA TRP A 135 -5.92 -5.40 14.81
C TRP A 135 -4.60 -5.34 14.01
N GLY A 136 -4.61 -5.72 12.74
CA GLY A 136 -3.45 -5.60 11.85
C GLY A 136 -2.93 -4.16 11.70
N VAL A 137 -3.78 -3.15 11.88
CA VAL A 137 -3.38 -1.74 11.86
C VAL A 137 -2.42 -1.43 13.00
N ALA A 138 -2.63 -2.01 14.18
CA ALA A 138 -1.73 -1.81 15.32
C ALA A 138 -0.33 -2.39 15.03
N ARG A 139 -0.24 -3.55 14.36
CA ARG A 139 1.06 -4.10 13.93
C ARG A 139 1.79 -3.18 12.98
N LEU A 140 1.08 -2.60 11.99
CA LEU A 140 1.69 -1.64 11.06
C LEU A 140 2.30 -0.44 11.78
N ILE A 141 1.71 0.02 12.89
CA ILE A 141 2.22 1.17 13.65
C ILE A 141 3.35 0.74 14.60
N LEU A 142 3.15 -0.35 15.35
CA LEU A 142 4.05 -0.75 16.44
C LEU A 142 5.28 -1.54 15.99
N GLU A 143 5.19 -2.30 14.90
CA GLU A 143 6.29 -3.14 14.40
C GLU A 143 7.11 -2.45 13.30
N SER A 144 6.63 -1.33 12.79
CA SER A 144 7.37 -0.54 11.81
C SER A 144 8.44 0.30 12.50
N GLU A 145 9.63 0.36 11.91
CA GLU A 145 10.78 1.06 12.45
C GLU A 145 11.42 1.96 11.37
N PRO A 146 11.42 3.30 11.54
CA PRO A 146 10.79 4.03 12.64
C PRO A 146 9.25 3.90 12.62
N CYS A 147 8.60 4.23 13.74
CA CYS A 147 7.14 4.34 13.81
C CYS A 147 6.65 5.25 12.67
N PRO A 148 5.67 4.81 11.86
CA PRO A 148 5.27 5.50 10.65
C PRO A 148 4.43 6.73 10.99
N ASP A 149 4.55 7.76 10.16
CA ASP A 149 3.63 8.88 10.20
C ASP A 149 2.25 8.45 9.69
N VAL A 150 1.21 8.70 10.50
CA VAL A 150 -0.17 8.35 10.17
C VAL A 150 -0.92 9.59 9.72
N VAL A 151 -1.44 9.56 8.50
CA VAL A 151 -2.26 10.63 7.94
C VAL A 151 -3.70 10.14 7.80
N PRO A 152 -4.63 10.59 8.66
CA PRO A 152 -6.03 10.18 8.55
C PRO A 152 -6.68 10.86 7.35
N ILE A 153 -7.44 10.07 6.58
CA ILE A 153 -8.20 10.53 5.42
C ILE A 153 -9.65 10.10 5.63
N TRP A 154 -10.58 11.06 5.56
CA TRP A 154 -12.01 10.79 5.59
C TRP A 154 -12.61 11.00 4.21
N VAL A 155 -13.31 10.00 3.69
CA VAL A 155 -13.92 10.03 2.36
C VAL A 155 -15.42 9.81 2.47
N GLU A 156 -16.21 10.75 1.99
CA GLU A 156 -17.67 10.69 1.95
C GLU A 156 -18.20 10.82 0.53
N GLY A 157 -19.33 10.20 0.21
CA GLY A 157 -19.96 10.29 -1.11
C GLY A 157 -19.77 9.09 -2.05
N PRO A 158 -18.76 8.20 -1.93
CA PRO A 158 -18.68 7.01 -2.78
C PRO A 158 -19.95 6.15 -2.77
N GLU A 159 -20.68 6.10 -1.66
CA GLU A 159 -21.96 5.42 -1.51
C GLU A 159 -23.06 5.98 -2.41
N GLN A 160 -22.99 7.28 -2.75
CA GLN A 160 -23.95 7.94 -3.64
C GLN A 160 -23.67 7.60 -5.10
N ILE A 161 -22.39 7.38 -5.44
CA ILE A 161 -21.96 6.94 -6.77
C ILE A 161 -22.26 5.45 -6.95
N MET A 162 -21.88 4.64 -5.95
CA MET A 162 -21.80 3.19 -6.03
C MET A 162 -22.08 2.55 -4.66
N HIS A 163 -23.36 2.41 -4.33
CA HIS A 163 -23.80 1.76 -3.09
C HIS A 163 -23.38 0.27 -3.03
N GLU A 164 -23.09 -0.24 -1.82
CA GLU A 164 -22.67 -1.64 -1.59
C GLU A 164 -23.79 -2.63 -1.93
N ALA A 165 -25.02 -2.36 -1.48
CA ALA A 165 -26.21 -3.21 -1.73
C ALA A 165 -26.75 -3.15 -3.18
N ARG A 166 -25.92 -2.76 -4.15
CA ARG A 166 -26.34 -2.72 -5.55
C ARG A 166 -26.42 -4.13 -6.11
N GLU A 167 -27.45 -4.38 -6.90
CA GLU A 167 -27.65 -5.63 -7.64
C GLU A 167 -27.72 -5.32 -9.14
N PHE A 168 -27.51 -6.33 -9.97
CA PHE A 168 -27.76 -6.24 -11.41
C PHE A 168 -29.20 -5.75 -11.66
N PRO A 169 -29.45 -4.77 -12.56
CA PRO A 169 -28.58 -4.22 -13.61
C PRO A 169 -27.79 -2.95 -13.22
N ARG A 170 -27.75 -2.56 -11.95
CA ARG A 170 -27.18 -1.27 -11.48
C ARG A 170 -25.66 -1.34 -11.20
N PHE A 171 -24.88 -1.89 -12.13
CA PHE A 171 -23.42 -2.04 -11.95
C PHE A 171 -22.62 -0.79 -12.32
N LEU A 172 -23.20 0.15 -13.07
CA LEU A 172 -22.50 1.36 -13.53
C LEU A 172 -22.46 2.44 -12.42
N PRO A 173 -21.32 3.17 -12.27
CA PRO A 173 -21.24 4.32 -11.36
C PRO A 173 -22.24 5.41 -11.74
N ARG A 174 -22.91 6.02 -10.76
CA ARG A 174 -23.84 7.14 -10.99
C ARG A 174 -23.05 8.43 -11.21
N PRO A 175 -23.15 9.08 -12.39
CA PRO A 175 -22.48 10.35 -12.63
C PRO A 175 -23.14 11.50 -11.84
N GLY A 176 -22.42 12.61 -11.68
CA GLY A 176 -22.96 13.84 -11.07
C GLY A 176 -23.19 13.78 -9.56
N LYS A 177 -22.50 12.88 -8.85
CA LYS A 177 -22.48 12.81 -7.37
C LYS A 177 -21.18 13.36 -6.82
N THR A 178 -21.26 13.98 -5.64
CA THR A 178 -20.15 14.67 -4.99
C THR A 178 -19.39 13.70 -4.08
N VAL A 179 -18.06 13.72 -4.15
CA VAL A 179 -17.16 13.02 -3.22
C VAL A 179 -16.39 14.07 -2.44
N ASN A 180 -16.48 14.01 -1.12
CA ASN A 180 -15.74 14.89 -0.23
C ASN A 180 -14.58 14.10 0.39
N VAL A 181 -13.37 14.65 0.28
CA VAL A 181 -12.20 14.13 0.98
C VAL A 181 -11.78 15.19 1.99
N THR A 182 -11.96 14.90 3.28
CA THR A 182 -11.49 15.81 4.33
C THR A 182 -10.03 15.45 4.63
N GLU A 183 -9.12 16.26 4.11
CA GLU A 183 -7.70 16.04 4.28
C GLU A 183 -7.16 16.72 5.55
N GLU A 184 -6.92 15.93 6.60
CA GLU A 184 -6.01 16.33 7.69
C GLU A 184 -4.54 16.39 7.20
N VAL A 185 -4.27 15.92 5.97
CA VAL A 185 -2.98 16.04 5.26
C VAL A 185 -2.46 17.47 5.32
N LEU A 186 -3.32 18.47 5.07
CA LEU A 186 -2.93 19.89 5.13
C LEU A 186 -2.44 20.31 6.51
N LYS A 187 -3.08 19.81 7.59
CA LYS A 187 -2.63 20.09 8.96
C LYS A 187 -1.29 19.44 9.28
N VAL A 188 -1.05 18.21 8.80
CA VAL A 188 0.24 17.53 8.93
C VAL A 188 1.33 18.22 8.13
N ARG A 189 1.04 18.66 6.89
CA ARG A 189 1.99 19.41 6.07
C ARG A 189 2.40 20.70 6.76
N ARG A 190 1.42 21.47 7.26
CA ARG A 190 1.69 22.67 8.06
C ARG A 190 2.51 22.39 9.31
N SER A 191 2.22 21.31 10.06
CA SER A 191 2.98 20.97 11.27
C SER A 191 4.42 20.53 10.98
N ARG A 192 4.71 20.05 9.77
CA ARG A 192 6.04 19.67 9.29
C ARG A 192 6.77 20.80 8.54
N GLY A 193 6.18 21.99 8.47
CA GLY A 193 6.74 23.13 7.73
C GLY A 193 6.74 22.94 6.21
N LEU A 194 5.89 22.05 5.70
CA LEU A 194 5.71 21.81 4.27
C LEU A 194 4.60 22.73 3.71
N PRO A 195 4.72 23.22 2.46
CA PRO A 195 3.73 24.08 1.83
C PRO A 195 2.37 23.37 1.69
N ASP A 196 1.27 24.12 1.75
CA ASP A 196 -0.10 23.56 1.71
C ASP A 196 -0.37 22.72 0.45
N GLU A 197 0.22 23.07 -0.70
CA GLU A 197 0.18 22.25 -1.91
C GLU A 197 1.61 21.91 -2.38
N ASP A 198 1.78 20.71 -2.97
CA ASP A 198 2.93 20.47 -3.85
C ASP A 198 2.56 21.07 -5.21
N PRO A 199 3.28 22.08 -5.71
CA PRO A 199 2.96 22.73 -6.99
C PRO A 199 2.92 21.77 -8.19
N LYS A 200 3.37 20.52 -8.03
CA LYS A 200 3.33 19.46 -9.05
C LYS A 200 2.20 18.43 -8.85
N ALA A 201 1.45 18.50 -7.76
CA ALA A 201 0.46 17.50 -7.40
C ALA A 201 -0.97 18.00 -7.65
N GLY A 202 -1.49 17.79 -8.87
CA GLY A 202 -2.95 17.80 -9.06
C GLY A 202 -3.47 18.24 -10.42
N LEU A 203 -2.69 18.97 -11.22
CA LEU A 203 -3.19 19.53 -12.49
C LEU A 203 -2.60 18.81 -13.70
N VAL A 204 -3.49 18.29 -14.55
CA VAL A 204 -3.16 17.77 -15.89
C VAL A 204 -2.48 18.85 -16.75
N GLU A 205 -2.80 20.12 -16.51
CA GLU A 205 -2.29 21.29 -17.25
C GLU A 205 -0.78 21.54 -17.05
N THR A 206 -0.25 21.24 -15.84
CA THR A 206 1.19 21.33 -15.54
C THR A 206 2.04 20.37 -16.40
N TRP A 207 1.47 19.24 -16.83
CA TRP A 207 2.14 18.29 -17.73
C TRP A 207 2.16 18.77 -19.18
N ALA A 208 1.17 19.58 -19.58
CA ALA A 208 1.12 20.16 -20.92
C ALA A 208 2.13 21.29 -21.11
N LEU A 209 2.50 21.98 -20.01
CA LEU A 209 3.49 23.05 -20.00
C LEU A 209 4.94 22.54 -19.99
N GLU A 210 5.25 21.44 -19.29
CA GLU A 210 6.64 21.01 -19.08
C GLU A 210 7.34 20.43 -20.33
N GLY A 211 6.61 20.05 -21.39
CA GLY A 211 7.21 19.51 -22.61
C GLY A 211 8.14 18.30 -22.36
N GLY A 212 8.77 17.76 -23.41
CA GLY A 212 9.78 16.71 -23.24
C GLY A 212 11.03 17.26 -22.56
N LYS A 213 11.43 16.68 -21.41
CA LYS A 213 12.60 17.12 -20.64
C LYS A 213 13.87 17.14 -21.50
N GLN A 214 14.49 18.31 -21.64
CA GLN A 214 15.91 18.45 -21.98
C GLN A 214 16.69 18.69 -20.68
N GLU A 215 17.87 18.07 -20.53
CA GLU A 215 18.76 18.31 -19.40
C GLU A 215 19.19 19.79 -19.36
N GLY A 216 19.12 20.41 -18.19
CA GLY A 216 19.47 21.82 -18.04
C GLY A 216 18.95 22.49 -16.78
N LYS A 217 19.27 23.78 -16.65
CA LYS A 217 18.73 24.68 -15.64
C LYS A 217 17.32 25.10 -16.08
N MET A 218 16.33 24.77 -15.26
CA MET A 218 14.93 25.15 -15.44
C MET A 218 14.71 26.63 -15.08
N ASP A 219 13.61 27.20 -15.53
CA ASP A 219 13.24 28.62 -15.29
C ASP A 219 12.98 28.93 -13.80
N ASP A 220 12.74 27.90 -12.98
CA ASP A 220 12.64 27.98 -11.52
C ASP A 220 14.01 27.87 -10.82
N GLU A 221 15.10 28.00 -11.59
CA GLU A 221 16.50 27.82 -11.20
C GLU A 221 16.90 26.42 -10.73
N SER A 222 16.00 25.44 -10.78
CA SER A 222 16.33 24.05 -10.46
C SER A 222 17.16 23.41 -11.57
N TRP A 223 18.06 22.50 -11.20
CA TRP A 223 18.91 21.77 -12.14
C TRP A 223 18.45 20.32 -12.25
N VAL A 224 18.18 19.88 -13.48
CA VAL A 224 17.87 18.48 -13.78
C VAL A 224 19.00 17.89 -14.62
N LYS A 225 19.65 16.87 -14.09
CA LYS A 225 20.62 16.02 -14.79
C LYS A 225 20.14 14.58 -14.68
N ASP A 226 20.10 13.86 -15.79
CA ASP A 226 19.77 12.45 -15.79
C ASP A 226 20.89 11.66 -15.08
N THR A 227 20.49 10.70 -14.25
CA THR A 227 21.37 9.71 -13.62
C THR A 227 21.04 8.33 -14.18
#